data_AF-A0A7W9MKQ3-F1
#
_entry.id   AF-A0A7W9MKQ3-F1
#
_cell.length_a   1.000
_cell.length_b   1.000
_cell.length_c   1.000
_cell.angle_alpha   90.00
_cell.angle_beta   90.00
_cell.angle_gamma   90.00
#
_symmetry.space_group_name_H-M   'P 1'
#
loop_
_entity.id
_entity.type
_entity.pdbx_description
1 polymer ?
#
loop_
_entity_poly.entity_id
_entity_poly.type
_entity_poly.pdbx_seq_one_letter_code
_entity_poly.pdbx_strand_id
1 'polypeptide(L)' 'MRRQVSTVIAEGDRRASLEAIRDKLARELHRAAGRDAAVIAKELRAVIADLDALAGGKEASTVDDLTARRAARRADAASR' A
#
# COMPACT_ATOMS: atom_id res chain seq x y z
N MET A 1 3.43 2.27 -18.57
CA MET A 1 4.23 3.20 -17.74
C MET A 1 4.50 2.53 -16.39
N ARG A 2 5.74 2.14 -16.08
CA ARG A 2 6.09 1.48 -14.80
C ARG A 2 6.21 2.56 -13.72
N ARG A 3 5.25 2.67 -12.80
CA ARG A 3 5.34 3.57 -11.64
C ARG A 3 6.40 3.05 -10.66
N GLN A 4 7.22 3.95 -10.13
CA GLN A 4 8.24 3.65 -9.12
C GLN A 4 7.61 3.55 -7.72
N VAL A 5 8.15 2.65 -6.89
CA VAL A 5 7.74 2.37 -5.50
C VAL A 5 7.74 3.63 -4.63
N SER A 6 8.67 4.54 -4.86
CA SER A 6 8.83 5.79 -4.10
C SER A 6 7.65 6.75 -4.25
N THR A 7 6.95 6.75 -5.39
CA THR A 7 5.82 7.67 -5.63
C THR A 7 4.55 7.22 -4.91
N VAL A 8 4.37 5.92 -4.74
CA VAL A 8 3.18 5.33 -4.11
C VAL A 8 3.20 5.51 -2.58
N ILE A 9 4.39 5.43 -1.98
CA ILE A 9 4.58 5.59 -0.53
C ILE A 9 4.25 7.03 -0.08
N ALA A 10 4.41 8.02 -0.95
CA ALA A 10 4.14 9.43 -0.65
C ALA A 10 2.64 9.80 -0.58
N GLU A 11 1.76 9.02 -1.20
CA GLU A 11 0.31 9.30 -1.28
C GLU A 11 -0.50 8.67 -0.13
N GLY A 12 0.13 7.85 0.72
CA GLY A 12 -0.55 7.19 1.84
C GLY A 12 -1.40 5.97 1.43
N ASP A 13 -1.26 5.50 0.19
CA ASP A 13 -1.90 4.27 -0.27
C ASP A 13 -1.11 3.05 0.24
N ARG A 14 -1.53 2.59 1.42
CA ARG A 14 -0.97 1.41 2.10
C ARG A 14 -1.09 0.16 1.21
N ARG A 15 -2.18 0.02 0.45
CA ARG A 15 -2.40 -1.15 -0.41
C ARG A 15 -1.42 -1.15 -1.58
N ALA A 16 -1.34 -0.04 -2.32
CA ALA A 16 -0.43 0.06 -3.45
C ALA A 16 1.05 -0.05 -3.01
N SER A 17 1.39 0.41 -1.81
CA SER A 17 2.73 0.22 -1.22
C SER A 17 3.03 -1.26 -0.97
N LEU A 18 2.10 -2.00 -0.37
CA LEU A 18 2.25 -3.44 -0.11
C LEU A 18 2.30 -4.25 -1.42
N GLU A 19 1.51 -3.91 -2.43
CA GLU A 19 1.56 -4.53 -3.76
C GLU A 19 2.93 -4.32 -4.43
N ALA A 20 3.49 -3.11 -4.32
CA ALA A 20 4.81 -2.82 -4.87
C ALA A 20 5.94 -3.58 -4.14
N ILE A 21 5.83 -3.75 -2.82
CA ILE A 21 6.77 -4.55 -2.02
C ILE A 21 6.65 -6.04 -2.39
N ARG A 22 5.44 -6.58 -2.52
CA ARG A 22 5.18 -7.95 -2.97
C ARG A 22 5.89 -8.23 -4.30
N ASP A 23 5.69 -7.34 -5.28
CA ASP A 23 6.27 -7.50 -6.62
C ASP A 23 7.80 -7.43 -6.62
N LYS A 24 8.39 -6.68 -5.70
CA LYS A 24 9.85 -6.63 -5.52
C LYS A 24 10.36 -7.92 -4.89
N LEU A 25 9.76 -8.38 -3.79
CA LEU A 25 10.14 -9.60 -3.08
C LEU A 25 10.00 -10.84 -3.99
N ALA A 26 8.95 -10.92 -4.81
CA ALA A 26 8.79 -12.00 -5.78
C ALA A 26 9.93 -12.06 -6.81
N ARG A 27 10.39 -10.89 -7.30
CA ARG A 27 11.52 -10.80 -8.22
C ARG A 27 12.85 -11.17 -7.57
N GLU A 28 13.05 -10.77 -6.31
CA GLU A 28 14.26 -11.09 -5.55
C GLU A 28 14.30 -12.58 -5.16
N LEU A 29 13.16 -13.15 -4.78
CA LEU A 29 13.04 -14.57 -4.45
C LEU A 29 13.46 -15.47 -5.62
N HIS A 30 13.10 -15.08 -6.85
CA HIS A 30 13.45 -15.85 -8.04
C HIS A 30 14.97 -15.96 -8.27
N ARG A 31 15.76 -15.05 -7.69
CA ARG A 31 17.23 -15.00 -7.81
C ARG A 31 17.94 -15.46 -6.54
N ALA A 32 17.21 -15.63 -5.44
CA ALA A 32 17.76 -15.96 -4.14
C ALA A 32 17.89 -17.49 -3.97
N ALA A 33 18.84 -17.91 -3.15
CA ALA A 33 19.04 -19.31 -2.79
C ALA A 33 19.34 -19.47 -1.30
N GLY A 34 19.18 -20.70 -0.79
CA GLY A 34 19.52 -21.05 0.58
C GLY A 34 18.78 -20.18 1.61
N ARG A 35 19.55 -19.58 2.53
CA ARG A 35 19.00 -18.80 3.65
C ARG A 35 18.27 -17.55 3.20
N ASP A 36 18.76 -16.87 2.17
CA ASP A 36 18.17 -15.62 1.70
C ASP A 36 16.81 -15.87 1.03
N ALA A 37 16.69 -16.96 0.28
CA ALA A 37 15.40 -17.38 -0.27
C ALA A 37 14.37 -17.67 0.82
N ALA A 38 14.77 -18.31 1.92
CA ALA A 38 13.87 -18.59 3.04
C ALA A 38 13.39 -17.30 3.74
N VAL A 39 14.29 -16.31 3.91
CA VAL A 39 13.95 -15.00 4.49
C VAL A 39 12.99 -14.24 3.58
N ILE A 40 13.31 -14.13 2.29
CA ILE A 40 12.47 -13.42 1.31
C ILE A 40 11.10 -14.08 1.20
N ALA A 41 11.03 -15.42 1.19
CA ALA A 41 9.76 -16.14 1.16
C ALA A 41 8.91 -15.85 2.40
N LYS A 42 9.53 -15.75 3.59
CA LYS A 42 8.82 -15.41 4.83
C LYS A 42 8.23 -14.00 4.76
N GLU A 43 9.01 -13.02 4.35
CA GLU A 43 8.57 -11.63 4.19
C GLU A 43 7.47 -11.51 3.13
N LEU A 44 7.60 -12.23 2.00
CA LEU A 44 6.59 -12.23 0.95
C LEU A 44 5.24 -12.77 1.47
N ARG A 45 5.24 -13.84 2.28
CA ARG A 45 4.00 -14.32 2.90
C ARG A 45 3.37 -13.30 3.84
N ALA A 46 4.18 -12.56 4.61
CA ALA A 46 3.67 -11.53 5.51
C ALA A 46 2.97 -10.40 4.73
N VAL A 47 3.57 -9.95 3.63
CA VAL A 47 2.98 -8.92 2.76
C VAL A 47 1.69 -9.40 2.11
N ILE A 48 1.63 -10.67 1.68
CA ILE A 48 0.38 -11.25 1.13
C ILE A 48 -0.71 -11.27 2.21
N ALA A 49 -0.39 -11.71 3.43
CA ALA A 49 -1.34 -11.71 4.53
C ALA A 49 -1.85 -10.30 4.87
N ASP A 50 -0.97 -9.29 4.84
CA ASP A 50 -1.35 -7.89 5.04
C ASP A 50 -2.29 -7.37 3.92
N LEU A 51 -2.07 -7.78 2.66
CA LEU A 51 -2.94 -7.45 1.55
C LEU A 51 -4.31 -8.12 1.66
N ASP A 52 -4.34 -9.38 2.09
CA ASP A 52 -5.58 -10.13 2.31
C ASP A 52 -6.39 -9.52 3.47
N ALA A 53 -5.70 -9.10 4.54
CA ALA A 53 -6.32 -8.40 5.67
C ALA A 53 -6.92 -7.04 5.25
N LEU A 54 -6.28 -6.33 4.31
CA LEU A 54 -6.85 -5.11 3.73
C LEU A 54 -8.07 -5.39 2.84
N ALA A 55 -8.12 -6.54 2.16
CA ALA A 55 -9.27 -6.92 1.35
C ALA A 55 -10.50 -7.34 2.17
N GLY A 56 -10.30 -7.78 3.43
CA GLY A 56 -11.37 -8.19 4.35
C GLY A 56 -12.13 -7.04 5.03
N GLY A 57 -11.64 -5.79 4.93
CA GLY A 57 -12.32 -4.61 5.44
C GLY A 57 -13.10 -3.91 4.33
N LYS A 58 -14.43 -4.01 4.36
CA LYS A 58 -15.31 -3.15 3.55
C LYS A 58 -14.88 -1.68 3.68
N GLU A 59 -14.70 -1.05 2.53
CA GLU A 59 -14.83 0.37 2.23
C GLU A 59 -15.28 1.26 3.40
N ALA A 60 -14.32 1.75 4.16
CA ALA A 60 -14.37 3.10 4.71
C ALA A 60 -12.92 3.56 4.73
N SER A 61 -12.44 3.95 3.54
CA SER A 61 -11.15 4.59 3.42
C SER A 61 -11.18 5.80 4.34
N THR A 62 -10.41 5.77 5.41
CA THR A 62 -10.19 6.91 6.31
C THR A 62 -9.65 8.13 5.54
N VAL A 63 -9.17 7.92 4.32
CA VAL A 63 -8.79 8.93 3.34
C VAL A 63 -9.98 9.61 2.68
N ASP A 64 -11.10 8.90 2.42
CA ASP A 64 -12.34 9.52 1.94
C ASP A 64 -12.94 10.43 3.02
N ASP A 65 -12.92 9.98 4.28
CA ASP A 65 -13.31 10.80 5.43
C ASP A 65 -12.43 12.04 5.60
N LEU A 66 -11.12 11.91 5.40
CA LEU A 66 -10.19 13.05 5.47
C LEU A 66 -10.37 14.01 4.29
N THR A 67 -10.67 13.49 3.09
CA THR A 67 -10.91 14.28 1.88
C THR A 67 -12.26 15.02 1.98
N ALA A 68 -13.30 14.36 2.49
CA ALA A 68 -14.58 14.97 2.84
C ALA A 68 -14.41 16.05 3.92
N ARG A 69 -13.64 15.79 4.98
CA ARG A 69 -13.33 16.77 6.04
C ARG A 69 -12.51 17.97 5.54
N ARG A 70 -11.68 17.79 4.51
CA ARG A 70 -10.93 18.88 3.86
C ARG A 70 -11.80 19.68 2.90
N ALA A 71 -12.68 19.01 2.15
CA ALA A 71 -13.64 19.67 1.27
C ALA A 71 -14.64 20.53 2.05
N ALA A 72 -15.19 19.99 3.16
CA ALA A 72 -16.11 20.71 4.04
C ALA A 72 -15.49 22.00 4.60
N ARG A 73 -14.22 21.95 5.05
CA ARG A 73 -13.52 23.14 5.55
C ARG A 73 -13.27 24.21 4.49
N ARG A 74 -13.04 23.82 3.23
CA ARG A 74 -12.85 24.78 2.13
C ARG A 74 -14.15 25.40 1.65
N ALA A 75 -15.25 24.64 1.65
CA ALA A 75 -16.56 25.16 1.32
C ALA A 75 -17.04 26.20 2.35
N ASP A 76 -16.81 25.94 3.64
CA ASP A 76 -17.13 26.87 4.72
C ASP A 76 -16.33 28.18 4.60
N ALA A 77 -15.05 28.09 4.25
CA ALA A 77 -14.19 29.25 4.02
C ALA A 77 -14.54 30.06 2.75
N ALA A 78 -15.21 29.46 1.77
CA ALA A 78 -15.62 30.12 0.52
C ALA A 78 -17.02 30.76 0.59
N SER A 79 -17.78 30.52 1.67
CA SER A 79 -19.11 31.12 1.87
C SER A 79 -19.13 32.34 2.80
N ARG A 80 -17.96 32.84 3.21
CA ARG A 80 -17.74 34.13 3.87
C ARG A 80 -17.23 35.17 2.89
#